data_AF-A0A1E5VK39-F1
#
_entry.id   AF-A0A1E5VK39-F1
#
_cell.length_a   1.000
_cell.length_b   1.000
_cell.length_c   1.000
_cell.angle_alpha   90.00
_cell.angle_beta   90.00
_cell.angle_gamma   90.00
#
_symmetry.space_group_name_H-M   'P 1'
#
loop_
_entity.id
_entity.type
_entity.pdbx_description
1 polymer ?
#
loop_
_entity_poly.entity_id
_entity_poly.type
_entity_poly.pdbx_seq_one_letter_code
_entity_poly.pdbx_strand_id
1 'polypeptide(L)'
;MATALDTICWQAFSVRQYHPLGVYKQRDMLVIGLTCVPFAFVWAYTGQILLLLRQDRAVATETGAYARWLIPSIFVYVPLQCHIRFLIIPVHIL
;
A
#
# COMPACT_ATOMS: atom_id res chain seq x y z
N MET A 1 10.57 4.42 -17.01
CA MET A 1 9.40 4.96 -17.73
C MET A 1 8.92 6.18 -16.98
N ALA A 2 9.36 7.37 -17.38
CA ALA A 2 8.90 8.63 -16.83
C ALA A 2 7.47 8.86 -17.35
N THR A 3 6.49 8.71 -16.47
CA THR A 3 5.09 8.97 -16.81
C THR A 3 4.81 10.46 -16.71
N ALA A 4 3.85 10.98 -17.47
CA ALA A 4 3.44 12.40 -17.43
C ALA A 4 3.17 12.94 -16.01
N LEU A 5 2.91 12.06 -15.04
CA LEU A 5 2.80 12.34 -13.61
C LEU A 5 4.10 12.91 -12.98
N ASP A 6 5.29 12.47 -13.40
CA ASP A 6 6.57 13.03 -12.92
C ASP A 6 6.70 14.51 -13.30
N THR A 7 6.23 14.89 -14.49
CA THR A 7 6.28 16.27 -14.99
C THR A 7 5.28 17.17 -14.26
N ILE A 8 4.06 16.67 -14.01
CA ILE A 8 3.02 17.44 -13.30
C ILE A 8 3.40 17.61 -11.82
N CYS A 9 4.04 16.61 -11.20
CA CYS A 9 4.55 16.68 -9.83
C CYS A 9 5.70 17.69 -9.70
N TRP A 10 6.62 17.74 -10.67
CA TRP A 10 7.66 18.76 -10.76
C TRP A 10 7.10 20.19 -10.85
N GLN A 11 6.02 20.38 -11.61
CA GLN A 11 5.38 21.70 -11.76
C GLN A 11 4.68 22.17 -10.47
N ALA A 12 4.05 21.27 -9.71
CA ALA A 12 3.39 21.63 -8.45
C ALA A 12 4.41 21.93 -7.32
N PHE A 13 5.57 21.27 -7.31
CA PHE A 13 6.60 21.46 -6.29
C PHE A 13 7.36 22.79 -6.43
N SER A 14 7.46 23.32 -7.66
CA SER A 14 8.11 24.61 -7.95
C SER A 14 7.41 25.82 -7.30
N VAL A 15 6.14 25.68 -6.88
CA VAL A 15 5.35 26.75 -6.24
C VAL A 15 5.59 26.85 -4.71
N ARG A 16 6.56 26.11 -4.14
CA ARG A 16 6.95 26.20 -2.70
C ARG A 16 5.79 26.05 -1.71
N GLN A 17 4.73 25.33 -2.07
CA GLN A 17 3.64 25.04 -1.15
C GLN A 17 3.98 23.82 -0.27
N TYR A 18 4.76 24.04 0.77
CA TYR A 18 5.06 23.02 1.80
C TYR A 18 3.85 22.71 2.70
N HIS A 19 2.83 23.58 2.71
CA HIS A 19 1.62 23.45 3.51
C HIS A 19 0.70 22.26 3.11
N PRO A 20 0.41 21.99 1.83
CA PRO A 20 -0.40 20.84 1.42
C PRO A 20 0.27 19.48 1.64
N LEU A 21 1.62 19.40 1.73
CA LEU A 21 2.31 18.12 1.87
C LEU A 21 1.90 17.35 3.15
N GLY A 22 1.69 18.06 4.26
CA GLY A 22 1.25 17.45 5.52
C GLY A 22 -0.17 16.88 5.43
N VAL A 23 -1.08 17.61 4.78
CA VAL A 23 -2.48 17.20 4.59
C VAL A 23 -2.58 15.98 3.66
N TYR A 24 -1.76 15.93 2.60
CA TYR A 24 -1.67 14.75 1.72
C TYR A 24 -1.20 13.51 2.47
N LYS A 25 -0.17 13.64 3.32
CA LYS A 25 0.35 12.56 4.17
C LYS A 25 -0.71 11.99 5.11
N GLN A 26 -1.49 12.87 5.73
CA GLN A 26 -2.54 12.49 6.67
C GLN A 26 -3.71 11.79 5.97
N ARG A 27 -4.06 12.27 4.78
CA ARG A 27 -5.12 11.69 3.95
C ARG A 27 -4.73 10.32 3.36
N ASP A 28 -3.48 10.18 2.95
CA ASP A 28 -2.90 8.91 2.48
C ASP A 28 -2.91 7.84 3.59
N MET A 29 -2.51 8.22 4.81
CA MET A 29 -2.53 7.34 5.97
C MET A 29 -3.96 6.87 6.33
N LEU A 30 -4.97 7.75 6.16
CA LEU A 30 -6.39 7.39 6.28
C LEU A 30 -6.85 6.43 5.19
N VAL A 31 -6.50 6.69 3.93
CA VAL A 31 -6.88 5.83 2.78
C VAL A 31 -6.25 4.45 2.88
N ILE A 32 -4.98 4.36 3.31
CA ILE A 32 -4.27 3.10 3.55
C ILE A 32 -4.92 2.33 4.69
N GLY A 33 -5.24 3.01 5.80
CA GLY A 33 -5.96 2.41 6.91
C GLY A 33 -7.32 1.84 6.49
N LEU A 34 -8.08 2.60 5.69
CA LEU A 34 -9.38 2.17 5.17
C LEU A 34 -9.26 1.00 4.18
N THR A 35 -8.23 0.98 3.34
CA THR A 35 -7.94 -0.10 2.37
C THR A 35 -7.47 -1.39 3.05
N CYS A 36 -6.80 -1.29 4.20
CA CYS A 36 -6.38 -2.48 4.96
C CYS A 36 -7.55 -3.30 5.50
N VAL A 37 -8.68 -2.66 5.84
CA VAL A 37 -9.87 -3.35 6.36
C VAL A 37 -10.45 -4.38 5.38
N PRO A 38 -10.80 -4.03 4.12
CA PRO A 38 -11.29 -5.01 3.15
C PRO A 38 -10.21 -6.02 2.75
N PHE A 39 -8.94 -5.63 2.70
CA PHE A 39 -7.84 -6.56 2.40
C PHE A 39 -7.69 -7.64 3.47
N ALA A 40 -7.71 -7.26 4.75
CA ALA A 40 -7.67 -8.20 5.86
C ALA A 40 -8.88 -9.15 5.83
N PHE A 41 -10.05 -8.63 5.46
CA PHE A 41 -11.25 -9.43 5.30
C PHE A 41 -11.07 -10.47 4.18
N VAL A 42 -10.66 -10.04 2.97
CA VAL A 42 -10.40 -10.97 1.84
C VAL A 42 -9.35 -12.02 2.18
N TRP A 43 -8.28 -11.65 2.90
CA TRP A 43 -7.28 -12.63 3.34
C TRP A 43 -7.81 -13.64 4.36
N ALA A 44 -8.67 -13.20 5.29
CA ALA A 44 -9.31 -14.11 6.23
C ALA A 44 -10.18 -15.15 5.51
N TYR A 45 -10.82 -14.79 4.39
CA TYR A 45 -11.61 -15.71 3.57
C TYR A 45 -10.82 -16.46 2.50
N THR A 46 -9.52 -16.20 2.31
CA THR A 46 -8.71 -16.83 1.25
C THR A 46 -8.70 -18.37 1.33
N GLY A 47 -8.66 -18.94 2.55
CA GLY A 47 -8.77 -20.39 2.72
C GLY A 47 -10.12 -20.95 2.28
N GLN A 48 -11.22 -20.23 2.56
CA GLN A 48 -12.57 -20.61 2.13
C GLN A 48 -12.74 -20.48 0.61
N ILE A 49 -12.18 -19.43 0.00
CA ILE A 49 -12.21 -19.20 -1.44
C ILE A 49 -11.46 -20.32 -2.19
N LEU A 50 -10.31 -20.75 -1.69
CA LEU A 50 -9.56 -21.88 -2.26
C LEU A 50 -10.32 -23.22 -2.13
N LEU A 51 -10.99 -23.44 -1.02
CA LEU A 51 -11.85 -24.63 -0.83
C LEU A 51 -13.05 -24.64 -1.78
N LEU A 52 -13.65 -23.47 -2.04
CA LEU A 52 -14.71 -23.28 -3.03
C LEU A 52 -14.25 -23.53 -4.46
N LEU A 53 -12.98 -23.23 -4.78
CA LEU A 53 -12.34 -23.60 -6.05
C LEU A 53 -12.03 -25.10 -6.17
N ARG A 54 -12.46 -25.94 -5.21
CA ARG A 54 -12.21 -27.38 -5.17
C ARG A 54 -10.74 -27.75 -5.03
N GLN A 55 -9.92 -26.81 -4.52
CA GLN A 55 -8.49 -27.00 -4.32
C GLN A 55 -8.22 -27.86 -3.09
N ASP A 56 -7.07 -28.54 -3.07
CA ASP A 56 -6.72 -29.49 -2.02
C ASP A 56 -6.75 -28.83 -0.62
N ARG A 57 -7.36 -29.51 0.35
CA ARG A 57 -7.52 -28.98 1.72
C ARG A 57 -6.19 -28.64 2.36
N ALA A 58 -5.15 -29.42 2.06
CA ALA A 58 -3.79 -29.17 2.56
C ALA A 58 -3.26 -27.82 2.07
N VAL A 59 -3.43 -27.54 0.77
CA VAL A 59 -3.00 -26.28 0.14
C VAL A 59 -3.79 -25.09 0.67
N ALA A 60 -5.10 -25.26 0.93
CA ALA A 60 -5.94 -24.20 1.49
C ALA A 60 -5.52 -23.80 2.92
N THR A 61 -5.16 -24.77 3.77
CA THR A 61 -4.64 -24.50 5.14
C THR A 61 -3.28 -23.82 5.12
N GLU A 62 -2.37 -24.28 4.27
CA GLU A 62 -1.03 -23.70 4.13
C GLU A 62 -1.12 -22.25 3.62
N THR A 63 -1.97 -22.01 2.62
CA THR A 63 -2.19 -20.67 2.05
C THR A 63 -2.83 -19.73 3.07
N GLY A 64 -3.77 -20.21 3.88
CA GLY A 64 -4.37 -19.43 4.97
C GLY A 64 -3.37 -19.05 6.05
N ALA A 65 -2.46 -19.97 6.42
CA ALA A 65 -1.37 -19.69 7.34
C ALA A 65 -0.39 -18.65 6.76
N TYR A 66 0.04 -18.84 5.51
CA TYR A 66 0.94 -17.92 4.81
C TYR A 66 0.33 -16.52 4.66
N ALA A 67 -0.95 -16.43 4.26
CA ALA A 67 -1.71 -15.18 4.21
C ALA A 67 -1.67 -14.44 5.55
N ARG A 68 -1.85 -15.17 6.66
CA ARG A 68 -1.84 -14.56 8.00
C ARG A 68 -0.48 -14.00 8.41
N TRP A 69 0.61 -14.61 7.96
CA TRP A 69 1.96 -14.08 8.11
C TRP A 69 2.26 -12.90 7.18
N LEU A 70 1.60 -12.81 6.02
CA LEU A 70 1.77 -11.69 5.08
C LEU A 70 1.02 -10.41 5.47
N ILE A 71 -0.12 -10.51 6.17
CA ILE A 71 -0.92 -9.37 6.64
C ILE A 71 -0.06 -8.30 7.35
N PRO A 72 0.75 -8.62 8.38
CA PRO A 72 1.57 -7.62 9.06
C PRO A 72 2.69 -7.05 8.17
N SER A 73 3.25 -7.86 7.27
CA SER A 73 4.30 -7.41 6.34
C SER A 73 3.79 -6.31 5.41
N ILE A 74 2.59 -6.49 4.84
CA ILE A 74 2.00 -5.55 3.89
C ILE A 74 1.49 -4.29 4.58
N PHE A 75 0.97 -4.42 5.81
CA PHE A 75 0.61 -3.28 6.64
C PHE A 75 1.81 -2.35 6.93
N VAL A 76 3.03 -2.90 7.03
CA VAL A 76 4.25 -2.12 7.25
C VAL A 76 4.84 -1.59 5.94
N TYR A 77 4.80 -2.40 4.87
CA TYR A 77 5.46 -2.06 3.61
C TYR A 77 4.81 -0.87 2.89
N VAL A 78 3.48 -0.78 2.88
CA VAL A 78 2.73 0.30 2.21
C VAL A 78 3.01 1.69 2.81
N PRO A 79 2.89 1.92 4.14
CA PRO A 79 3.23 3.21 4.74
C PRO A 79 4.73 3.50 4.67
N LEU A 80 5.59 2.48 4.75
CA LEU A 80 7.03 2.64 4.56
C LEU A 80 7.36 3.13 3.15
N GLN A 81 6.73 2.57 2.12
CA GLN A 81 6.94 3.00 0.73
C GLN A 81 6.45 4.43 0.51
N CYS A 82 5.33 4.83 1.13
CA CYS A 82 4.88 6.22 1.10
C CYS A 82 5.86 7.16 1.84
N HIS A 83 6.43 6.71 2.94
CA HIS A 83 7.48 7.44 3.66
C HIS A 83 8.75 7.61 2.84
N ILE A 84 9.21 6.54 2.18
CA ILE A 84 10.40 6.54 1.33
C ILE A 84 10.20 7.47 0.14
N ARG A 85 9.04 7.43 -0.53
CA ARG A 85 8.74 8.35 -1.65
C ARG A 85 8.74 9.81 -1.19
N PHE A 86 8.14 10.09 -0.03
CA PHE A 86 8.19 11.43 0.57
C PHE A 86 9.62 11.90 0.86
N LEU A 87 10.49 10.99 1.32
CA LEU A 87 11.88 11.30 1.66
C LEU A 87 12.81 11.38 0.42
N ILE A 88 12.47 10.69 -0.67
CA ILE A 88 13.26 10.65 -1.90
C ILE A 88 12.92 11.81 -2.85
N ILE A 89 11.67 12.29 -2.86
CA ILE A 89 11.27 13.49 -3.62
C ILE A 89 12.19 14.70 -3.35
N PRO A 90 12.59 15.04 -2.10
CA PRO A 90 13.52 16.14 -1.86
C PRO A 90 14.98 15.81 -2.24
N VAL A 91 15.40 14.54 -2.23
CA VAL A 91 16.77 14.12 -2.59
C VAL A 91 17.02 14.09 -4.09
N HIS A 92 16.01 13.77 -4.91
CA HIS A 92 16.18 13.75 -6.36
C HIS A 92 16.20 15.16 -6.99
N ILE A 93 15.80 16.18 -6.22
CA ILE A 93 15.68 17.58 -6.65
C ILE A 93 16.90 18.44 -6.29
N LEU A 94 17.87 17.87 -5.55
CA LEU A 94 19.11 18.52 -5.13
C LEU A 94 20.30 17.95 -5.92
#